data_AF-A0A3M7QI70-F1
#
_entry.id   AF-A0A3M7QI70-F1
#
_cell.length_a   1.000
_cell.length_b   1.000
_cell.length_c   1.000
_cell.angle_alpha   90.00
_cell.angle_beta   90.00
_cell.angle_gamma   90.00
#
_symmetry.space_group_name_H-M   'P 1'
#
loop_
_entity.id
_entity.type
_entity.pdbx_description
1 polymer ?
#
loop_
_entity_poly.entity_id
_entity_poly.type
_entity_poly.pdbx_seq_one_letter_code
_entity_poly.pdbx_strand_id
1 'polypeptide(L)'
;MKSFLIPLFLIITCYLHRTIAIKCYTCIACSTVSSSQSLDCENSSSQCYKDVGTASGVTVYNRGCIETCVEAEMTISNLKYNRYCCSGDNCIEADLCLNLPESEDVNAPDELFNPNEYGLDEITTRFRIDVVEEMPTDHIIKNANALLGIRESFWTNQARQAKSMKTRSKRYIPEVSIGDYVALPIPDVDKGLREAPNLICRIVDIDYSKSFYELACEAVVLNVLFARNGFDLVKECSVELDIKLDKQLSVREAVKELSIGGGQGKLKCNCTTGCLTNRCTCKMAGVLCNSRCHGGKSNFKNK
;
A
#
# COMPACT_ATOMS: atom_id res chain seq x y z
N MET A 1 26.21 11.29 57.11
CA MET A 1 26.19 10.59 55.80
C MET A 1 25.14 9.46 55.81
N LYS A 2 23.85 9.79 55.94
CA LYS A 2 22.72 8.84 55.81
C LYS A 2 21.47 9.67 55.51
N SER A 3 21.19 9.96 54.24
CA SER A 3 19.89 10.54 53.82
C SER A 3 19.62 10.54 52.32
N PHE A 4 20.55 10.11 51.46
CA PHE A 4 20.35 10.14 50.00
C PHE A 4 19.95 8.80 49.35
N LEU A 5 19.83 7.71 50.12
CA LEU A 5 19.52 6.38 49.57
C LEU A 5 18.04 6.01 49.56
N ILE A 6 17.18 6.78 50.25
CA ILE A 6 15.74 6.50 50.35
C ILE A 6 14.94 6.91 49.09
N PRO A 7 15.21 8.03 48.40
CA PRO A 7 14.43 8.37 47.20
C PRO A 7 14.81 7.50 46.00
N LEU A 8 16.02 6.93 45.95
CA LEU A 8 16.45 6.05 44.87
C LEU A 8 15.75 4.67 44.95
N PHE A 9 15.53 4.16 46.16
CA PHE A 9 14.82 2.87 46.36
C PHE A 9 13.34 2.96 46.00
N LEU A 10 12.66 4.08 46.29
CA LEU A 10 11.25 4.27 45.91
C LEU A 10 11.07 4.43 44.39
N ILE A 11 12.02 5.07 43.71
CA ILE A 11 12.01 5.17 42.25
C ILE A 11 12.26 3.78 41.63
N ILE A 12 13.21 3.00 42.15
CA ILE A 12 13.51 1.65 41.64
C ILE A 12 12.33 0.68 41.88
N THR A 13 11.61 0.76 43.00
CA THR A 13 10.40 -0.05 43.22
C THR A 13 9.20 0.39 42.39
N CYS A 14 9.11 1.67 41.98
CA CYS A 14 8.08 2.12 41.03
C CYS A 14 8.38 1.72 39.57
N TYR A 15 9.66 1.55 39.19
CA TYR A 15 10.04 1.10 37.84
C TYR A 15 9.92 -0.43 37.65
N LEU A 16 9.88 -1.21 38.72
CA LEU A 16 9.78 -2.68 38.66
C LEU A 16 8.34 -3.23 38.73
N HIS A 17 7.33 -2.37 38.82
CA HIS A 17 5.91 -2.75 38.77
C HIS A 17 5.14 -2.16 37.57
N ARG A 18 5.83 -1.84 36.46
CA ARG A 18 5.16 -1.86 35.16
C ARG A 18 5.17 -3.29 34.64
N THR A 19 4.21 -4.08 35.12
CA THR A 19 3.79 -5.30 34.44
C THR A 19 3.40 -4.93 33.02
N ILE A 20 4.02 -5.59 32.04
CA ILE A 20 3.81 -5.35 30.62
C ILE A 20 2.39 -5.84 30.30
N ALA A 21 1.41 -4.94 30.33
CA ALA A 21 0.06 -5.22 29.86
C ALA A 21 0.09 -5.29 28.33
N ILE A 22 -0.23 -6.45 27.77
CA ILE A 22 -0.32 -6.64 26.32
C ILE A 22 -1.60 -5.99 25.82
N LYS A 23 -1.57 -5.40 24.63
CA LYS A 23 -2.77 -4.88 23.96
C LYS A 23 -3.38 -5.94 23.06
N CYS A 24 -4.68 -6.18 23.14
CA CYS A 24 -5.39 -7.08 22.23
C CYS A 24 -6.62 -6.41 21.64
N TYR A 25 -6.99 -6.80 20.42
CA TYR A 25 -8.30 -6.47 19.87
C TYR A 25 -9.39 -7.21 20.64
N THR A 26 -10.39 -6.48 21.11
CA THR A 26 -11.57 -7.04 21.76
C THR A 26 -12.78 -6.90 20.85
N CYS A 27 -13.51 -8.00 20.69
CA CYS A 27 -14.85 -7.95 20.14
C CYS A 27 -15.66 -9.16 20.59
N ILE A 28 -16.93 -8.92 20.94
CA ILE A 28 -17.92 -9.95 21.15
C ILE A 28 -18.82 -10.02 19.91
N ALA A 29 -18.78 -11.17 19.22
CA ALA A 29 -19.68 -11.50 18.10
C ALA A 29 -19.68 -10.50 16.91
N CYS A 30 -18.49 -10.10 16.46
CA CYS A 30 -18.34 -9.28 15.24
C CYS A 30 -18.59 -10.11 13.98
N SER A 31 -19.31 -9.55 13.00
CA SER A 31 -19.45 -10.12 11.65
C SER A 31 -18.35 -9.67 10.69
N THR A 32 -17.72 -8.51 10.96
CA THR A 32 -16.62 -7.97 10.17
C THR A 32 -15.39 -7.69 11.03
N VAL A 33 -14.23 -7.72 10.39
CA VAL A 33 -12.93 -7.47 11.01
C VAL A 33 -12.77 -6.02 11.50
N SER A 34 -13.57 -5.10 10.98
CA SER A 34 -13.53 -3.65 11.22
C SER A 34 -14.15 -3.18 12.54
N SER A 35 -14.82 -4.04 13.29
CA SER A 35 -15.57 -3.63 14.50
C SER A 35 -14.85 -3.93 15.82
N SER A 36 -13.58 -4.32 15.81
CA SER A 36 -12.80 -4.59 17.03
C SER A 36 -12.04 -3.36 17.54
N GLN A 37 -12.14 -3.07 18.83
CA GLN A 37 -11.38 -2.01 19.51
C GLN A 37 -10.15 -2.61 20.20
N SER A 38 -8.99 -1.94 20.14
CA SER A 38 -7.78 -2.36 20.88
C SER A 38 -7.91 -1.95 22.35
N LEU A 39 -7.71 -2.89 23.27
CA LEU A 39 -7.80 -2.68 24.72
C LEU A 39 -6.56 -3.25 25.42
N ASP A 40 -6.11 -2.57 26.49
CA ASP A 40 -5.06 -3.07 27.37
C ASP A 40 -5.58 -4.27 28.19
N CYS A 41 -4.90 -5.41 28.13
CA CYS A 41 -5.27 -6.60 28.89
C CYS A 41 -4.94 -6.47 30.38
N GLU A 42 -5.72 -7.11 31.24
CA GLU A 42 -5.44 -7.17 32.69
C GLU A 42 -4.12 -7.89 32.98
N ASN A 43 -3.47 -7.56 34.10
CA ASN A 43 -2.10 -7.96 34.46
C ASN A 43 -1.83 -9.49 34.50
N SER A 44 -2.87 -10.33 34.49
CA SER A 44 -2.72 -11.80 34.44
C SER A 44 -2.80 -12.38 33.03
N SER A 45 -3.30 -11.62 32.06
CA SER A 45 -3.47 -12.07 30.67
C SER A 45 -2.19 -11.83 29.87
N SER A 46 -1.59 -12.92 29.38
CA SER A 46 -0.31 -12.88 28.64
C SER A 46 -0.46 -13.12 27.14
N GLN A 47 -1.68 -13.42 26.66
CA GLN A 47 -1.94 -13.80 25.27
C GLN A 47 -3.26 -13.22 24.76
N CYS A 48 -3.31 -12.97 23.44
CA CYS A 48 -4.54 -12.67 22.72
C CYS A 48 -5.15 -13.97 22.17
N TYR A 49 -6.48 -14.04 22.08
CA TYR A 49 -7.18 -15.13 21.39
C TYR A 49 -8.18 -14.61 20.33
N LYS A 50 -8.44 -15.44 19.31
CA LYS A 50 -9.48 -15.27 18.28
C LYS A 50 -10.25 -16.56 18.15
N ASP A 51 -11.54 -16.51 18.48
CA ASP A 51 -12.47 -17.61 18.23
C ASP A 51 -13.25 -17.30 16.94
N VAL A 52 -13.26 -18.25 16.02
CA VAL A 52 -13.99 -18.17 14.74
C VAL A 52 -15.03 -19.26 14.71
N GLY A 53 -16.31 -18.89 14.72
CA GLY A 53 -17.42 -19.83 14.60
C GLY A 53 -18.24 -19.55 13.34
N THR A 54 -18.72 -20.60 12.69
CA THR A 54 -19.58 -20.50 11.51
C THR A 54 -20.93 -21.12 11.80
N ALA A 55 -22.01 -20.35 11.67
CA ALA A 55 -23.38 -20.78 11.89
C ALA A 55 -24.26 -20.32 10.73
N SER A 56 -24.98 -21.24 10.08
CA SER A 56 -25.96 -20.90 9.03
C SER A 56 -25.40 -19.99 7.91
N GLY A 57 -24.13 -20.18 7.52
CA GLY A 57 -23.46 -19.39 6.49
C GLY A 57 -22.88 -18.04 6.95
N VAL A 58 -23.00 -17.70 8.24
CA VAL A 58 -22.43 -16.48 8.83
C VAL A 58 -21.24 -16.83 9.71
N THR A 59 -20.09 -16.19 9.47
CA THR A 59 -18.91 -16.28 10.32
C THR A 59 -18.97 -15.20 11.40
N VAL A 60 -18.70 -15.61 12.64
CA VAL A 60 -18.72 -14.74 13.81
C VAL A 60 -17.37 -14.83 14.50
N TYR A 61 -16.82 -13.67 14.84
CA TYR A 61 -15.53 -13.53 15.51
C TYR A 61 -15.71 -13.09 16.96
N ASN A 62 -14.98 -13.74 17.86
CA ASN A 62 -14.78 -13.28 19.23
C ASN A 62 -13.28 -13.11 19.48
N ARG A 63 -12.87 -11.97 20.04
CA ARG A 63 -11.47 -11.65 20.30
C ARG A 63 -11.32 -11.09 21.70
N GLY A 64 -10.22 -11.43 22.37
CA GLY A 64 -9.95 -10.93 23.70
C GLY A 64 -8.59 -11.35 24.25
N CYS A 65 -8.42 -11.12 25.55
CA CYS A 65 -7.24 -11.45 26.32
C CYS A 65 -7.46 -12.73 27.12
N ILE A 66 -6.43 -13.56 27.27
CA ILE A 66 -6.47 -14.76 28.10
C ILE A 66 -5.10 -15.02 28.74
N GLU A 67 -5.09 -15.67 29.92
CA GLU A 67 -3.85 -15.98 30.66
C GLU A 67 -3.01 -17.04 29.94
N THR A 68 -3.66 -18.16 29.57
CA THR A 68 -3.06 -19.27 28.82
C THR A 68 -4.02 -19.69 27.72
N CYS A 69 -3.61 -19.55 26.47
CA CYS A 69 -4.40 -19.90 25.32
C CYS A 69 -3.93 -21.26 24.75
N VAL A 70 -4.89 -22.14 24.45
CA VAL A 70 -4.65 -23.40 23.74
C VAL A 70 -5.48 -23.39 22.47
N GLU A 71 -4.83 -23.61 21.33
CA GLU A 71 -5.50 -23.72 20.05
C GLU A 71 -6.27 -25.05 20.00
N ALA A 72 -7.58 -24.97 19.79
CA ALA A 72 -8.44 -26.13 19.78
C ALA A 72 -9.73 -25.85 18.98
N GLU A 73 -10.28 -26.89 18.37
CA GLU A 73 -11.67 -26.91 17.94
C GLU A 73 -12.54 -27.16 19.17
N MET A 74 -13.44 -26.25 19.45
CA MET A 74 -14.32 -26.30 20.61
C MET A 74 -15.78 -26.24 20.15
N THR A 75 -16.65 -26.90 20.92
CA THR A 75 -18.08 -26.97 20.63
C THR A 75 -18.86 -26.46 21.83
N ILE A 76 -19.57 -25.35 21.67
CA ILE A 76 -20.51 -24.84 22.69
C ILE A 76 -21.88 -24.75 22.02
N SER A 77 -22.90 -25.36 22.63
CA SER A 77 -24.31 -25.25 22.19
C SER A 77 -24.53 -25.55 20.69
N ASN A 78 -23.91 -26.62 20.18
CA ASN A 78 -23.96 -27.08 18.78
C ASN A 78 -23.29 -26.14 17.75
N LEU A 79 -22.51 -25.16 18.21
CA LEU A 79 -21.70 -24.29 17.36
C LEU A 79 -20.24 -24.70 17.47
N LYS A 80 -19.63 -25.00 16.32
CA LYS A 80 -18.19 -25.27 16.19
C LYS A 80 -17.45 -23.96 16.08
N TYR A 81 -16.43 -23.76 16.91
CA TYR A 81 -15.51 -22.65 16.78
C TYR A 81 -14.06 -23.10 16.92
N ASN A 82 -13.19 -22.45 16.15
CA ASN A 82 -11.75 -22.66 16.19
C ASN A 82 -11.12 -21.50 16.96
N ARG A 83 -10.32 -21.83 17.98
CA ARG A 83 -9.53 -20.87 18.76
C ARG A 83 -8.12 -20.76 18.22
N TYR A 84 -7.69 -19.53 17.96
CA TYR A 84 -6.32 -19.17 17.59
C TYR A 84 -5.70 -18.29 18.67
N CYS A 85 -4.41 -18.49 18.92
CA CYS A 85 -3.72 -17.88 20.05
C CYS A 85 -2.47 -17.14 19.58
N CYS A 86 -2.17 -15.99 20.18
CA CYS A 86 -0.96 -15.27 19.84
C CYS A 86 -0.38 -14.50 21.04
N SER A 87 0.96 -14.45 21.11
CA SER A 87 1.72 -13.75 22.16
C SER A 87 2.37 -12.49 21.57
N GLY A 88 1.77 -11.32 21.80
CA GLY A 88 2.28 -10.03 21.32
C GLY A 88 1.19 -8.95 21.24
N ASP A 89 1.62 -7.69 21.21
CA ASP A 89 0.69 -6.56 21.10
C ASP A 89 -0.04 -6.56 19.76
N ASN A 90 -1.37 -6.52 19.82
CA ASN A 90 -2.31 -6.48 18.70
C ASN A 90 -2.04 -7.57 17.65
N CYS A 91 -1.42 -8.68 18.05
CA CYS A 91 -0.88 -9.64 17.09
C CYS A 91 -1.95 -10.49 16.38
N ILE A 92 -3.20 -10.39 16.85
CA ILE A 92 -4.39 -10.84 16.13
C ILE A 92 -4.96 -9.65 15.35
N GLU A 93 -4.11 -9.02 14.55
CA GLU A 93 -4.56 -8.02 13.59
C GLU A 93 -5.31 -8.76 12.47
N ALA A 94 -6.49 -8.24 12.17
CA ALA A 94 -7.22 -8.36 10.91
C ALA A 94 -6.52 -9.08 9.74
N ASP A 95 -6.50 -10.42 9.70
CA ASP A 95 -6.27 -11.29 8.52
C ASP A 95 -5.50 -10.69 7.32
N LEU A 96 -4.33 -10.09 7.54
CA LEU A 96 -3.49 -9.54 6.47
C LEU A 96 -2.09 -10.18 6.45
N CYS A 97 -2.02 -11.46 6.78
CA CYS A 97 -0.85 -12.30 6.55
C CYS A 97 -1.29 -13.71 6.14
N LEU A 98 -2.05 -13.86 5.06
CA LEU A 98 -2.19 -15.13 4.30
C LEU A 98 -2.84 -14.82 2.94
N ASN A 99 -2.02 -14.46 1.96
CA ASN A 99 -2.29 -14.72 0.55
C ASN A 99 -1.01 -15.23 -0.12
N LEU A 100 -0.41 -16.24 0.52
CA LEU A 100 0.33 -17.29 -0.15
C LEU A 100 -0.31 -18.58 0.40
N PRO A 101 -1.11 -19.32 -0.40
CA PRO A 101 -1.59 -20.60 0.05
C PRO A 101 -0.42 -21.57 0.09
N GLU A 102 0.03 -21.90 1.30
CA GLU A 102 0.55 -23.24 1.56
C GLU A 102 -0.62 -24.22 1.48
N SER A 103 -0.31 -25.37 0.90
CA SER A 103 -1.19 -26.44 0.47
C SER A 103 -2.00 -27.08 1.61
N GLU A 104 -3.31 -27.23 1.43
CA GLU A 104 -4.04 -28.53 1.31
C GLU A 104 -5.55 -28.36 1.55
N ASP A 105 -6.32 -28.92 0.60
CA ASP A 105 -7.70 -29.43 0.67
C ASP A 105 -8.84 -28.58 1.24
N VAL A 106 -9.52 -27.85 0.34
CA VAL A 106 -10.99 -27.72 0.36
C VAL A 106 -11.52 -27.79 -1.08
N ASN A 107 -12.45 -28.72 -1.29
CA ASN A 107 -13.23 -28.93 -2.51
C ASN A 107 -13.59 -27.61 -3.22
N ALA A 108 -13.10 -27.47 -4.45
CA ALA A 108 -13.63 -26.50 -5.40
C ALA A 108 -15.13 -26.82 -5.63
N PRO A 109 -16.02 -25.82 -5.66
CA PRO A 109 -17.36 -26.05 -6.21
C PRO A 109 -17.21 -26.43 -7.68
N ASP A 110 -17.89 -27.51 -8.08
CA ASP A 110 -18.05 -27.94 -9.47
C ASP A 110 -18.84 -26.89 -10.27
N GLU A 111 -18.22 -25.77 -10.61
CA GLU A 111 -18.66 -25.01 -11.79
C GLU A 111 -17.80 -25.48 -12.96
N LEU A 112 -18.28 -26.58 -13.54
CA LEU A 112 -17.87 -27.07 -14.84
C LEU A 112 -17.91 -25.91 -15.82
N PHE A 113 -16.75 -25.53 -16.35
CA PHE A 113 -16.62 -24.59 -17.45
C PHE A 113 -17.66 -24.91 -18.53
N ASN A 114 -18.64 -24.01 -18.77
CA ASN A 114 -19.66 -24.16 -19.80
C ASN A 114 -19.19 -23.44 -21.07
N PRO A 115 -18.74 -24.17 -22.12
CA PRO A 115 -18.22 -23.56 -23.34
C PRO A 115 -19.26 -22.75 -24.11
N ASN A 116 -20.55 -22.92 -23.81
CA ASN A 116 -21.66 -22.28 -24.51
C ASN A 116 -21.91 -20.83 -24.06
N GLU A 117 -21.29 -20.38 -22.96
CA GLU A 117 -21.50 -19.02 -22.42
C GLU A 117 -20.73 -17.93 -23.19
N TYR A 118 -19.75 -18.33 -24.02
CA TYR A 118 -18.85 -17.42 -24.74
C TYR A 118 -18.99 -17.43 -26.27
N GLY A 119 -20.04 -18.05 -26.83
CA GLY A 119 -20.33 -18.00 -28.27
C GLY A 119 -19.19 -18.54 -29.16
N LEU A 120 -18.57 -19.66 -28.77
CA LEU A 120 -17.50 -20.33 -29.52
C LEU A 120 -18.03 -21.37 -30.53
N ASP A 121 -19.35 -21.46 -30.70
CA ASP A 121 -20.06 -22.40 -31.58
C ASP A 121 -19.75 -22.20 -33.08
N GLU A 122 -19.34 -21.00 -33.48
CA GLU A 122 -18.95 -20.71 -34.87
C GLU A 122 -17.55 -21.22 -35.26
N ILE A 123 -16.67 -21.52 -34.29
CA ILE A 123 -15.33 -22.07 -34.59
C ILE A 123 -15.41 -23.59 -34.76
N THR A 124 -16.28 -24.26 -34.02
CA THR A 124 -16.45 -25.73 -34.06
C THR A 124 -17.13 -26.26 -35.31
N THR A 125 -17.86 -25.44 -36.06
CA THR A 125 -18.60 -25.90 -37.25
C THR A 125 -17.76 -26.04 -38.51
N ARG A 126 -16.53 -25.49 -38.55
CA ARG A 126 -15.65 -25.58 -39.74
C ARG A 126 -14.67 -26.75 -39.73
N PHE A 127 -14.44 -27.38 -38.59
CA PHE A 127 -13.65 -28.60 -38.52
C PHE A 127 -14.56 -29.72 -38.02
N ARG A 128 -15.15 -30.47 -38.95
CA ARG A 128 -15.61 -31.82 -38.64
C ARG A 128 -14.39 -32.61 -38.20
N ILE A 129 -14.19 -32.68 -36.89
CA ILE A 129 -13.29 -33.65 -36.29
C ILE A 129 -14.05 -34.97 -36.42
N ASP A 130 -13.70 -35.74 -37.44
CA ASP A 130 -14.01 -37.16 -37.44
C ASP A 130 -13.47 -37.72 -36.12
N VAL A 131 -14.33 -38.37 -35.35
CA VAL A 131 -13.99 -38.97 -34.05
C VAL A 131 -12.87 -39.99 -34.30
N VAL A 132 -11.63 -39.54 -34.16
CA VAL A 132 -10.47 -40.42 -34.05
C VAL A 132 -10.64 -41.12 -32.70
N GLU A 133 -10.55 -42.44 -32.76
CA GLU A 133 -10.68 -43.41 -31.66
C GLU A 133 -10.27 -42.84 -30.29
N GLU A 134 -11.09 -43.13 -29.26
CA GLU A 134 -10.90 -42.68 -27.89
C GLU A 134 -9.43 -42.74 -27.46
N MET A 135 -8.80 -41.57 -27.30
CA MET A 135 -7.43 -41.50 -26.81
C MET A 135 -7.38 -42.09 -25.38
N PRO A 136 -6.40 -42.95 -25.06
CA PRO A 136 -6.34 -43.57 -23.74
C PRO A 136 -6.26 -42.51 -22.65
N THR A 137 -7.16 -42.60 -21.67
CA THR A 137 -7.33 -41.67 -20.53
C THR A 137 -6.01 -41.39 -19.80
N ASP A 138 -5.10 -42.35 -19.77
CA ASP A 138 -3.75 -42.22 -19.20
C ASP A 138 -2.91 -41.13 -19.89
N HIS A 139 -3.06 -40.96 -21.20
CA HIS A 139 -2.33 -39.94 -21.96
C HIS A 139 -2.85 -38.52 -21.64
N ILE A 140 -4.16 -38.39 -21.39
CA ILE A 140 -4.78 -37.13 -20.99
C ILE A 140 -4.30 -36.72 -19.59
N ILE A 141 -4.31 -37.64 -18.63
CA ILE A 141 -3.86 -37.41 -17.25
C ILE A 141 -2.37 -37.05 -17.22
N LYS A 142 -1.54 -37.75 -18.01
CA LYS A 142 -0.10 -37.46 -18.12
C LYS A 142 0.16 -36.05 -18.64
N ASN A 143 -0.61 -35.59 -19.63
CA ASN A 143 -0.50 -34.24 -20.16
C ASN A 143 -0.97 -33.18 -19.15
N ALA A 144 -2.06 -33.44 -18.42
CA ALA A 144 -2.53 -32.53 -17.37
C ALA A 144 -1.48 -32.34 -16.27
N ASN A 145 -0.85 -33.43 -15.80
CA ASN A 145 0.22 -33.37 -14.81
C ASN A 145 1.47 -32.64 -15.33
N ALA A 146 1.83 -32.83 -16.60
CA ALA A 146 2.91 -32.08 -17.23
C ALA A 146 2.63 -30.57 -17.27
N LEU A 147 1.39 -30.17 -17.58
CA LEU A 147 0.97 -28.77 -17.57
C LEU A 147 0.99 -28.16 -16.17
N LEU A 148 0.58 -28.90 -15.15
CA LEU A 148 0.67 -28.47 -13.75
C LEU A 148 2.12 -28.26 -13.33
N GLY A 149 3.01 -29.21 -13.64
CA GLY A 149 4.45 -29.08 -13.38
C GLY A 149 5.08 -27.88 -14.08
N ILE A 150 4.67 -27.60 -15.33
CA ILE A 150 5.10 -26.39 -16.05
C ILE A 150 4.61 -25.13 -15.33
N ARG A 151 3.35 -25.08 -14.88
CA ARG A 151 2.79 -23.93 -14.14
C ARG A 151 3.56 -23.70 -12.84
N GLU A 152 3.77 -24.72 -12.02
CA GLU A 152 4.56 -24.58 -10.79
C GLU A 152 5.98 -24.10 -11.07
N SER A 153 6.63 -24.63 -12.11
CA SER A 153 7.97 -24.20 -12.52
C SER A 153 7.98 -22.73 -12.96
N PHE A 154 6.92 -22.25 -13.62
CA PHE A 154 6.80 -20.86 -14.05
C PHE A 154 6.64 -19.94 -12.83
N TRP A 155 5.75 -20.29 -11.89
CA TRP A 155 5.49 -19.50 -10.69
C TRP A 155 6.73 -19.41 -9.79
N THR A 156 7.41 -20.53 -9.57
CA THR A 156 8.65 -20.57 -8.80
C THR A 156 9.77 -19.74 -9.44
N ASN A 157 9.93 -19.82 -10.77
CA ASN A 157 10.90 -19.01 -11.49
C ASN A 157 10.56 -17.52 -11.46
N GLN A 158 9.28 -17.16 -11.61
CA GLN A 158 8.80 -15.79 -11.52
C GLN A 158 9.04 -15.22 -10.11
N ALA A 159 8.73 -15.98 -9.06
CA ALA A 159 9.00 -15.60 -7.68
C ALA A 159 10.50 -15.40 -7.42
N ARG A 160 11.35 -16.30 -7.91
CA ARG A 160 12.82 -16.17 -7.82
C ARG A 160 13.33 -14.93 -8.54
N GLN A 161 12.82 -14.66 -9.74
CA GLN A 161 13.17 -13.47 -10.50
C GLN A 161 12.75 -12.19 -9.77
N ALA A 162 11.51 -12.14 -9.25
CA ALA A 162 11.02 -11.01 -8.45
C ALA A 162 11.87 -10.75 -7.21
N LYS A 163 12.27 -11.80 -6.48
CA LYS A 163 13.17 -11.69 -5.32
C LYS A 163 14.54 -11.14 -5.69
N SER A 164 15.10 -11.60 -6.81
CA SER A 164 16.37 -11.09 -7.35
C SER A 164 16.26 -9.61 -7.73
N MET A 165 15.17 -9.21 -8.40
CA MET A 165 14.88 -7.82 -8.76
C MET A 165 14.76 -6.91 -7.53
N LYS A 166 14.02 -7.34 -6.50
CA LYS A 166 13.88 -6.58 -5.23
C LYS A 166 15.23 -6.39 -4.55
N THR A 167 16.06 -7.43 -4.50
CA THR A 167 17.39 -7.37 -3.90
C THR A 167 18.33 -6.43 -4.66
N ARG A 168 18.30 -6.50 -6.00
CA ARG A 168 19.09 -5.59 -6.84
C ARG A 168 18.63 -4.14 -6.69
N SER A 169 17.33 -3.91 -6.63
CA SER A 169 16.74 -2.57 -6.49
C SER A 169 17.16 -1.88 -5.17
N LYS A 170 17.16 -2.61 -4.05
CA LYS A 170 17.63 -2.11 -2.74
C LYS A 170 19.06 -1.57 -2.74
N ARG A 171 19.92 -1.98 -3.68
CA ARG A 171 21.29 -1.45 -3.78
C ARG A 171 21.35 -0.01 -4.28
N TYR A 172 20.38 0.40 -5.10
CA TYR A 172 20.41 1.69 -5.79
C TYR A 172 19.40 2.69 -5.24
N ILE A 173 18.33 2.19 -4.62
CA ILE A 173 17.29 3.00 -4.02
C ILE A 173 17.62 3.21 -2.54
N PRO A 174 17.96 4.43 -2.10
CA PRO A 174 18.30 4.69 -0.71
C PRO A 174 17.07 4.54 0.19
N GLU A 175 17.29 4.12 1.42
CA GLU A 175 16.26 4.14 2.46
C GLU A 175 15.87 5.58 2.79
N VAL A 176 14.64 5.76 3.27
CA VAL A 176 14.02 7.06 3.54
C VAL A 176 13.25 6.96 4.84
N SER A 177 13.24 8.06 5.57
CA SER A 177 12.63 8.21 6.88
C SER A 177 11.55 9.30 6.86
N ILE A 178 10.68 9.27 7.87
CA ILE A 178 9.66 10.30 8.04
C ILE A 178 10.35 11.65 8.23
N GLY A 179 9.86 12.68 7.53
CA GLY A 179 10.44 14.02 7.53
C GLY A 179 11.46 14.29 6.43
N ASP A 180 11.91 13.27 5.70
CA ASP A 180 12.81 13.46 4.56
C ASP A 180 12.10 14.16 3.40
N TYR A 181 12.87 14.96 2.66
CA TYR A 181 12.43 15.61 1.44
C TYR A 181 12.62 14.72 0.23
N VAL A 182 11.62 14.68 -0.63
CA VAL A 182 11.59 13.86 -1.83
C VAL A 182 11.13 14.67 -3.03
N ALA A 183 11.62 14.30 -4.21
CA ALA A 183 11.19 14.84 -5.49
C ALA A 183 10.27 13.82 -6.16
N LEU A 184 8.99 14.18 -6.27
CA LEU A 184 7.98 13.39 -6.96
C LEU A 184 7.89 13.84 -8.43
N PRO A 185 8.24 13.01 -9.42
CA PRO A 185 8.14 13.36 -10.83
C PRO A 185 6.69 13.62 -11.25
N ILE A 186 6.46 14.73 -11.94
CA ILE A 186 5.13 15.11 -12.44
C ILE A 186 5.01 14.66 -13.91
N PRO A 187 3.95 13.92 -14.27
CA PRO A 187 3.66 13.56 -15.66
C PRO A 187 3.63 14.78 -16.58
N ASP A 188 4.13 14.64 -17.81
CA ASP A 188 4.16 15.73 -18.79
C ASP A 188 2.77 16.30 -19.11
N VAL A 189 1.73 15.46 -18.99
CA VAL A 189 0.33 15.85 -19.21
C VAL A 189 -0.21 16.77 -18.12
N ASP A 190 0.36 16.72 -16.91
CA ASP A 190 -0.14 17.43 -15.73
C ASP A 190 0.66 18.70 -15.42
N LYS A 191 1.86 18.85 -16.01
CA LYS A 191 2.69 20.05 -15.87
C LYS A 191 2.60 20.98 -17.07
N GLY A 192 2.55 22.27 -16.80
CA GLY A 192 2.75 23.31 -17.79
C GLY A 192 4.18 23.29 -18.35
N LEU A 193 4.37 23.75 -19.59
CA LEU A 193 5.69 23.82 -20.21
C LEU A 193 6.73 24.57 -19.38
N ARG A 194 6.35 25.50 -18.48
CA ARG A 194 7.31 26.28 -17.69
C ARG A 194 7.47 25.79 -16.26
N GLU A 195 6.75 24.76 -15.87
CA GLU A 195 6.73 24.28 -14.50
C GLU A 195 7.91 23.37 -14.21
N ALA A 196 8.20 23.23 -12.91
CA ALA A 196 9.19 22.29 -12.44
C ALA A 196 8.78 20.87 -12.86
N PRO A 197 9.74 20.02 -13.27
CA PRO A 197 9.43 18.65 -13.66
C PRO A 197 9.00 17.78 -12.47
N ASN A 198 9.39 18.18 -11.26
CA ASN A 198 9.18 17.43 -10.03
C ASN A 198 8.49 18.34 -9.01
N LEU A 199 7.59 17.74 -8.23
CA LEU A 199 7.00 18.31 -7.04
C LEU A 199 7.88 17.98 -5.84
N ILE A 200 8.29 18.98 -5.06
CA ILE A 200 9.01 18.74 -3.80
C ILE A 200 7.99 18.42 -2.72
N CYS A 201 8.16 17.26 -2.09
CA CYS A 201 7.31 16.78 -1.01
C CYS A 201 8.15 16.41 0.21
N ARG A 202 7.51 16.33 1.36
CA ARG A 202 8.03 15.73 2.59
C ARG A 202 7.27 14.43 2.87
N ILE A 203 7.97 13.41 3.37
CA ILE A 203 7.34 12.18 3.85
C ILE A 203 6.65 12.48 5.19
N VAL A 204 5.34 12.28 5.22
CA VAL A 204 4.51 12.49 6.43
C VAL A 204 4.38 11.20 7.21
N ASP A 205 4.08 10.10 6.53
CA ASP A 205 3.88 8.80 7.14
C ASP A 205 4.35 7.66 6.21
N ILE A 206 4.55 6.49 6.81
CA ILE A 206 4.99 5.28 6.13
C ILE A 206 4.11 4.11 6.57
N ASP A 207 3.39 3.52 5.62
CA ASP A 207 2.72 2.23 5.82
C ASP A 207 3.77 1.10 5.69
N TYR A 208 4.31 0.68 6.83
CA TYR A 208 5.31 -0.39 6.89
C TYR A 208 4.79 -1.75 6.42
N SER A 209 3.48 -2.00 6.53
CA SER A 209 2.88 -3.28 6.12
C SER A 209 2.94 -3.46 4.60
N LYS A 210 2.67 -2.38 3.86
CA LYS A 210 2.64 -2.38 2.39
C LYS A 210 3.85 -1.73 1.74
N SER A 211 4.76 -1.14 2.53
CA SER A 211 5.90 -0.36 2.04
C SER A 211 5.48 0.81 1.14
N PHE A 212 4.41 1.51 1.52
CA PHE A 212 3.94 2.72 0.85
C PHE A 212 4.19 3.96 1.72
N TYR A 213 4.29 5.11 1.06
CA TYR A 213 4.69 6.37 1.67
C TYR A 213 3.60 7.42 1.43
N GLU A 214 3.22 8.12 2.48
CA GLU A 214 2.35 9.29 2.40
C GLU A 214 3.22 10.54 2.22
N LEU A 215 2.94 11.29 1.16
CA LEU A 215 3.71 12.46 0.77
C LEU A 215 2.85 13.72 0.92
N ALA A 216 3.44 14.78 1.45
CA ALA A 216 2.82 16.09 1.48
C ALA A 216 3.67 17.15 0.80
N CYS A 217 3.02 18.07 0.11
CA CYS A 217 3.65 19.24 -0.49
C CYS A 217 3.26 20.50 0.30
N GLU A 218 3.78 21.66 -0.11
CA GLU A 218 3.48 22.97 0.49
C GLU A 218 1.97 23.27 0.55
N ALA A 219 1.22 22.80 -0.44
CA ALA A 219 -0.21 23.06 -0.47
C ALA A 219 -0.98 22.14 0.50
N VAL A 220 -0.63 20.85 0.55
CA VAL A 220 -1.55 19.80 1.02
C VAL A 220 -0.88 18.43 1.13
N VAL A 221 -1.52 17.50 1.85
CA VAL A 221 -1.20 16.06 1.81
C VAL A 221 -1.78 15.42 0.54
N LEU A 222 -1.00 14.56 -0.13
CA LEU A 222 -1.46 13.85 -1.31
C LEU A 222 -2.39 12.69 -0.92
N ASN A 223 -3.51 12.54 -1.62
CA ASN A 223 -4.51 11.51 -1.34
C ASN A 223 -4.12 10.09 -1.79
N VAL A 224 -2.95 9.92 -2.41
CA VAL A 224 -2.45 8.64 -2.91
C VAL A 224 -1.15 8.31 -2.18
N LEU A 225 -1.01 7.04 -1.80
CA LEU A 225 0.23 6.52 -1.25
C LEU A 225 1.19 6.11 -2.37
N PHE A 226 2.48 6.39 -2.19
CA PHE A 226 3.50 6.16 -3.22
C PHE A 226 4.38 4.98 -2.86
N ALA A 227 4.74 4.18 -3.87
CA ALA A 227 5.81 3.19 -3.72
C ALA A 227 7.17 3.89 -3.68
N ARG A 228 8.16 3.26 -3.05
CA ARG A 228 9.51 3.83 -2.90
C ARG A 228 10.14 4.27 -4.22
N ASN A 229 9.93 3.53 -5.32
CA ASN A 229 10.47 3.84 -6.64
C ASN A 229 9.72 4.96 -7.38
N GLY A 230 8.65 5.50 -6.79
CA GLY A 230 7.86 6.58 -7.36
C GLY A 230 8.46 7.97 -7.18
N PHE A 231 9.51 8.13 -6.35
CA PHE A 231 10.11 9.42 -6.02
C PHE A 231 11.60 9.29 -5.66
N ASP A 232 12.33 10.39 -5.76
CA ASP A 232 13.76 10.46 -5.45
C ASP A 232 14.02 11.20 -4.13
N LEU A 233 15.03 10.76 -3.38
CA LEU A 233 15.42 11.41 -2.12
C LEU A 233 16.22 12.69 -2.40
N VAL A 234 15.85 13.79 -1.74
CA VAL A 234 16.54 15.08 -1.82
C VAL A 234 17.41 15.24 -0.56
N LYS A 235 18.72 14.99 -0.69
CA LYS A 235 19.66 14.97 0.45
C LYS A 235 19.92 16.34 1.08
N GLU A 236 19.83 17.40 0.29
CA GLU A 236 20.15 18.77 0.71
C GLU A 236 18.96 19.67 0.33
N CYS A 237 17.89 19.61 1.12
CA CYS A 237 16.75 20.49 0.93
C CYS A 237 16.86 21.68 1.89
N SER A 238 17.11 22.87 1.35
CA SER A 238 17.09 24.14 2.11
C SER A 238 15.70 24.79 2.12
N VAL A 239 14.67 24.08 1.70
CA VAL A 239 13.30 24.59 1.55
C VAL A 239 12.49 24.16 2.77
N GLU A 240 12.04 25.11 3.58
CA GLU A 240 11.02 24.86 4.59
C GLU A 240 9.66 24.85 3.89
N LEU A 241 8.96 23.72 3.98
CA LEU A 241 7.58 23.58 3.49
C LEU A 241 6.65 23.76 4.67
N ASP A 242 5.76 24.75 4.59
CA ASP A 242 4.63 24.87 5.51
C ASP A 242 3.52 23.92 5.02
N ILE A 243 3.32 22.81 5.73
CA ILE A 243 2.44 21.73 5.28
C ILE A 243 1.06 21.90 5.90
N LYS A 244 0.03 22.00 5.06
CA LYS A 244 -1.37 22.04 5.50
C LYS A 244 -1.95 20.63 5.52
N LEU A 245 -2.33 20.17 6.71
CA LEU A 245 -2.92 18.84 6.93
C LEU A 245 -4.45 18.82 6.79
N ASP A 246 -5.08 19.97 6.52
CA ASP A 246 -6.54 20.13 6.60
C ASP A 246 -7.30 19.55 5.40
N LYS A 247 -6.61 19.26 4.30
CA LYS A 247 -7.19 18.80 3.05
C LYS A 247 -6.32 17.69 2.46
N GLN A 248 -6.90 16.90 1.57
CA GLN A 248 -6.16 15.98 0.71
C GLN A 248 -6.47 16.31 -0.75
N LEU A 249 -5.45 16.30 -1.61
CA LEU A 249 -5.60 16.50 -3.06
C LEU A 249 -4.86 15.44 -3.85
N SER A 250 -5.29 15.24 -5.09
CA SER A 250 -4.51 14.49 -6.07
C SER A 250 -3.25 15.25 -6.49
N VAL A 251 -2.26 14.53 -7.03
CA VAL A 251 -1.03 15.13 -7.59
C VAL A 251 -1.35 16.24 -8.58
N ARG A 252 -2.31 16.01 -9.49
CA ARG A 252 -2.72 16.98 -10.50
C ARG A 252 -3.28 18.26 -9.89
N GLU A 253 -4.14 18.12 -8.88
CA GLU A 253 -4.75 19.28 -8.21
C GLU A 253 -3.71 20.05 -7.40
N ALA A 254 -2.82 19.36 -6.70
CA ALA A 254 -1.71 20.00 -5.99
C ALA A 254 -0.78 20.78 -6.95
N VAL A 255 -0.42 20.18 -8.09
CA VAL A 255 0.38 20.85 -9.13
C VAL A 255 -0.35 22.07 -9.68
N LYS A 256 -1.67 21.98 -9.89
CA LYS A 256 -2.48 23.09 -10.37
C LYS A 256 -2.57 24.23 -9.36
N GLU A 257 -2.73 23.94 -8.07
CA GLU A 257 -2.76 24.96 -7.00
C GLU A 257 -1.41 25.64 -6.83
N LEU A 258 -0.30 24.90 -6.95
CA LEU A 258 1.07 25.44 -6.90
C LEU A 258 1.52 26.08 -8.23
N SER A 259 0.76 25.89 -9.32
CA SER A 259 1.08 26.45 -10.62
C SER A 259 0.72 27.92 -10.72
N ILE A 260 1.70 28.75 -11.07
CA ILE A 260 1.50 30.18 -11.31
C ILE A 260 0.62 30.45 -12.53
N GLY A 261 0.48 29.51 -13.46
CA GLY A 261 -0.34 29.71 -14.67
C GLY A 261 -1.49 28.75 -14.84
N GLY A 262 -2.00 28.18 -13.74
CA GLY A 262 -3.25 27.42 -13.73
C GLY A 262 -3.14 25.98 -14.23
N GLY A 263 -1.92 25.42 -14.31
CA GLY A 263 -1.64 24.03 -14.65
C GLY A 263 -1.57 23.74 -16.15
N GLN A 264 -2.29 22.70 -16.59
CA GLN A 264 -2.25 22.14 -17.94
C GLN A 264 -2.37 23.21 -19.04
N GLY A 265 -1.42 23.21 -19.97
CA GLY A 265 -1.42 24.09 -21.12
C GLY A 265 -0.10 24.84 -21.33
N LYS A 266 0.06 25.39 -22.54
CA LYS A 266 1.21 26.24 -22.88
C LYS A 266 0.92 27.66 -22.41
N LEU A 267 1.50 28.05 -21.28
CA LEU A 267 1.66 29.47 -20.95
C LEU A 267 2.57 30.11 -21.99
N LYS A 268 1.96 30.69 -23.02
CA LYS A 268 2.63 31.49 -24.03
C LYS A 268 2.39 32.95 -23.67
N CYS A 269 3.46 33.72 -23.53
CA CYS A 269 3.27 35.17 -23.53
C CYS A 269 2.74 35.62 -24.88
N ASN A 270 1.82 36.57 -24.86
CA ASN A 270 1.37 37.30 -26.05
C ASN A 270 2.49 38.13 -26.72
N CYS A 271 3.65 38.26 -26.08
CA CYS A 271 4.79 38.99 -26.62
C CYS A 271 5.55 38.20 -27.69
N THR A 272 5.92 38.88 -28.77
CA THR A 272 6.84 38.36 -29.78
C THR A 272 8.30 38.67 -29.43
N THR A 273 8.58 39.81 -28.81
CA THR A 273 9.91 40.22 -28.32
C THR A 273 9.82 41.14 -27.09
N GLY A 274 10.93 41.33 -26.37
CA GLY A 274 11.09 42.37 -25.35
C GLY A 274 10.54 42.00 -23.97
N CYS A 275 9.26 41.63 -23.83
CA CYS A 275 8.61 41.21 -22.57
C CYS A 275 8.76 42.17 -21.36
N LEU A 276 9.17 43.42 -21.57
CA LEU A 276 9.50 44.37 -20.48
C LEU A 276 8.29 45.07 -19.87
N THR A 277 7.14 45.08 -20.54
CA THR A 277 5.94 45.80 -20.09
C THR A 277 4.88 44.83 -19.56
N ASN A 278 3.94 45.34 -18.77
CA ASN A 278 2.78 44.58 -18.28
C ASN A 278 1.82 44.13 -19.41
N ARG A 279 2.11 44.47 -20.67
CA ARG A 279 1.47 43.82 -21.83
C ARG A 279 1.85 42.35 -21.92
N CYS A 280 3.03 41.96 -21.42
CA CYS A 280 3.43 40.57 -21.33
C CYS A 280 2.64 39.87 -20.23
N THR A 281 1.89 38.83 -20.58
CA THR A 281 1.14 38.03 -19.60
C THR A 281 2.05 37.42 -18.53
N CYS A 282 3.26 36.97 -18.90
CA CYS A 282 4.24 36.47 -17.93
C CYS A 282 4.65 37.56 -16.93
N LYS A 283 5.01 38.75 -17.41
CA LYS A 283 5.42 39.86 -16.53
C LYS A 283 4.27 40.36 -15.65
N MET A 284 3.06 40.44 -16.21
CA MET A 284 1.85 40.80 -15.47
C MET A 284 1.57 39.81 -14.34
N ALA A 285 1.83 38.52 -14.57
CA ALA A 285 1.73 37.47 -13.56
C ALA A 285 2.97 37.38 -12.63
N GLY A 286 3.95 38.29 -12.75
CA GLY A 286 5.18 38.26 -11.96
C GLY A 286 6.17 37.15 -12.32
N VAL A 287 6.02 36.51 -13.47
CA VAL A 287 6.85 35.37 -13.92
C VAL A 287 7.87 35.80 -14.98
N LEU A 288 9.10 35.29 -14.85
CA LEU A 288 10.20 35.52 -15.80
C LEU A 288 10.00 34.73 -17.08
N CYS A 289 10.39 35.29 -18.23
CA CYS A 289 10.34 34.61 -19.52
C CYS A 289 11.57 33.69 -19.72
N ASN A 290 11.36 32.42 -20.07
CA ASN A 290 12.29 31.45 -20.65
C ASN A 290 12.00 31.14 -22.14
N SER A 291 12.85 30.30 -22.73
CA SER A 291 12.82 29.87 -24.14
C SER A 291 11.54 29.14 -24.56
N ARG A 292 10.79 28.56 -23.61
CA ARG A 292 9.56 27.82 -23.90
C ARG A 292 8.38 28.74 -24.28
N CYS A 293 8.38 30.04 -23.91
CA CYS A 293 7.39 31.00 -24.44
C CYS A 293 7.61 31.33 -25.92
N HIS A 294 8.86 31.44 -26.34
CA HIS A 294 9.24 31.95 -27.65
C HIS A 294 9.70 30.85 -28.62
N GLY A 295 9.35 29.59 -28.34
CA GLY A 295 9.66 28.46 -29.21
C GLY A 295 11.16 28.28 -29.47
N GLY A 296 11.99 28.47 -28.44
CA GLY A 296 13.45 28.36 -28.53
C GLY A 296 14.18 29.66 -28.86
N LYS A 297 13.49 30.75 -29.22
CA LYS A 297 14.13 32.05 -29.52
C LYS A 297 14.44 32.83 -28.23
N SER A 298 15.65 33.36 -28.08
CA SER A 298 16.12 34.07 -26.87
C SER A 298 15.78 35.57 -26.81
N ASN A 299 14.86 36.07 -27.65
CA ASN A 299 14.58 37.50 -27.81
C ASN A 299 13.65 38.10 -26.72
N PHE A 300 13.77 37.63 -25.48
CA PHE A 300 13.02 38.09 -24.31
C PHE A 300 13.96 38.71 -23.28
N LYS A 301 13.56 39.88 -22.72
CA LYS A 301 14.36 40.64 -21.75
C LYS A 301 13.80 40.58 -20.32
N ASN A 302 12.63 39.97 -20.12
CA ASN A 302 12.10 39.62 -18.81
C ASN A 302 12.74 38.30 -18.38
N LYS A 303 13.92 38.35 -17.78
CA LYS A 303 14.70 37.18 -17.37
C LYS A 303 14.86 37.15 -15.87
#